data_AF-A0A0M0I3G9-F1
#
_entry.id   AF-A0A0M0I3G9-F1
#
_cell.length_a   1.000
_cell.length_b   1.000
_cell.length_c   1.000
_cell.angle_alpha   90.00
_cell.angle_beta   90.00
_cell.angle_gamma   90.00
#
_symmetry.space_group_name_H-M   'P 1'
#
loop_
_entity.id
_entity.type
_entity.pdbx_description
1 polymer ?
#
loop_
_entity_poly.entity_id
_entity_poly.type
_entity_poly.pdbx_seq_one_letter_code
_entity_poly.pdbx_strand_id
1 'polypeptide(L)'
;MAREKKHTHTEDDQARCCTIPEVQVRSLAHISDGHRQRLIAKLDRMWVNGTQLTYYFFKQPANWRGGSEQEQAVRDAFATWKNCGIGLQFREVQNPEEAMIRIGFDQNDGSWSYVGRDCIDHAKNPQERTTNYGWDLTTEYGRDTALHELGHVLGFPHEHQNPRAGIVWNEEKVYESLGGPPNNWSREQTHWNIIRKIAPNTVDGSAWDKDSIMHYRFAAGLIESPAEYQTKPLIPASGLSPVDIQTVQALYPALEETVAELREFESQRFSIAAGEQVDFIINPSMTRKYTLQTFGNMDTVMVLFELRDGVEEYIEGDDDSGHDYNAKIEVHLHRGRQYIVRTRLYYAAMRGMSSIMVY
;
A
#
# COMPACT_ATOMS: atom_id res chain seq x y z
N MET A 1 -24.19 -19.67 -35.34
CA MET A 1 -24.65 -18.26 -35.23
C MET A 1 -24.08 -17.68 -33.95
N ALA A 2 -23.00 -16.92 -34.07
CA ALA A 2 -22.37 -16.24 -32.94
C ALA A 2 -23.21 -14.99 -32.60
N ARG A 3 -23.68 -14.88 -31.36
CA ARG A 3 -24.27 -13.65 -30.84
C ARG A 3 -23.11 -12.74 -30.43
N GLU A 4 -22.86 -11.71 -31.22
CA GLU A 4 -22.10 -10.54 -30.81
C GLU A 4 -22.75 -9.94 -29.55
N LYS A 5 -22.01 -9.93 -28.44
CA LYS A 5 -22.38 -9.16 -27.25
C LYS A 5 -22.03 -7.70 -27.54
N LYS A 6 -23.07 -6.92 -27.84
CA LYS A 6 -23.02 -5.46 -27.94
C LYS A 6 -22.52 -4.90 -26.60
N HIS A 7 -21.30 -4.34 -26.59
CA HIS A 7 -20.85 -3.47 -25.51
C HIS A 7 -21.66 -2.18 -25.56
N THR A 8 -22.45 -1.93 -24.54
CA THR A 8 -23.09 -0.64 -24.32
C THR A 8 -22.32 0.10 -23.24
N HIS A 9 -21.20 0.71 -23.64
CA HIS A 9 -20.69 1.85 -22.87
C HIS A 9 -21.56 3.04 -23.28
N THR A 10 -22.47 3.45 -22.40
CA THR A 10 -23.09 4.78 -22.53
C THR A 10 -22.02 5.81 -22.18
N GLU A 11 -21.72 6.69 -23.13
CA GLU A 11 -20.69 7.75 -23.06
C GLU A 11 -20.96 8.82 -21.99
N ASP A 12 -21.99 8.68 -21.14
CA ASP A 12 -22.59 9.79 -20.38
C ASP A 12 -22.73 9.56 -18.86
N ASP A 13 -22.31 8.41 -18.33
CA ASP A 13 -22.25 8.22 -16.87
C ASP A 13 -20.87 8.64 -16.35
N GLN A 14 -20.79 9.83 -15.75
CA GLN A 14 -19.59 10.24 -15.02
C GLN A 14 -19.26 9.20 -13.95
N ALA A 15 -18.08 8.59 -14.06
CA ALA A 15 -17.64 7.57 -13.12
C ALA A 15 -17.49 8.15 -11.70
N ARG A 16 -17.98 7.41 -10.69
CA ARG A 16 -17.73 7.74 -9.28
C ARG A 16 -16.24 7.62 -9.01
N CYS A 17 -15.64 8.67 -8.47
CA CYS A 17 -14.21 8.67 -8.14
C CYS A 17 -14.02 8.29 -6.67
N CYS A 18 -12.97 7.55 -6.35
CA CYS A 18 -12.60 7.31 -4.96
C CYS A 18 -11.85 8.51 -4.38
N THR A 19 -11.49 8.47 -3.10
CA THR A 19 -10.66 9.50 -2.48
C THR A 19 -9.54 8.86 -1.68
N ILE A 20 -8.42 9.57 -1.51
CA ILE A 20 -7.39 9.21 -0.54
C ILE A 20 -7.52 10.20 0.63
N PRO A 21 -7.73 9.72 1.87
CA PRO A 21 -7.77 10.59 3.04
C PRO A 21 -6.50 11.46 3.14
N GLU A 22 -6.67 12.73 3.48
CA GLU A 22 -5.54 13.60 3.73
C GLU A 22 -4.88 13.24 5.06
N VAL A 23 -3.61 12.86 5.00
CA VAL A 23 -2.80 12.49 6.16
C VAL A 23 -1.68 13.50 6.36
N GLN A 24 -1.38 13.80 7.63
CA GLN A 24 -0.25 14.65 7.98
C GLN A 24 1.05 13.97 7.58
N VAL A 25 1.85 14.63 6.74
CA VAL A 25 3.14 14.11 6.30
C VAL A 25 4.12 14.18 7.47
N ARG A 26 4.81 13.07 7.74
CA ARG A 26 5.91 13.02 8.73
C ARG A 26 6.94 14.11 8.42
N SER A 27 7.26 14.92 9.43
CA SER A 27 8.28 15.97 9.27
C SER A 27 9.68 15.35 9.24
N LEU A 28 10.34 15.43 8.10
CA LEU A 28 11.73 15.02 7.92
C LEU A 28 12.71 16.22 7.98
N ALA A 29 12.27 17.36 8.51
CA ALA A 29 13.04 18.62 8.52
C ALA A 29 14.38 18.53 9.28
N HIS A 30 14.53 17.54 10.16
CA HIS A 30 15.77 17.26 10.88
C HIS A 30 16.82 16.53 10.01
N ILE A 31 16.41 15.94 8.88
CA ILE A 31 17.31 15.30 7.92
C ILE A 31 17.78 16.36 6.91
N SER A 32 19.08 16.61 6.82
CA SER A 32 19.63 17.62 5.90
C SER A 32 19.81 17.12 4.46
N ASP A 33 19.92 15.80 4.26
CA ASP A 33 20.07 15.19 2.94
C ASP A 33 18.71 14.99 2.26
N GLY A 34 18.45 15.76 1.19
CA GLY A 34 17.19 15.72 0.45
C GLY A 34 16.93 14.40 -0.30
N HIS A 35 17.96 13.63 -0.63
CA HIS A 35 17.82 12.30 -1.24
C HIS A 35 17.42 11.25 -0.19
N ARG A 36 17.95 11.36 1.02
CA ARG A 36 17.55 10.56 2.19
C ARG A 36 16.10 10.85 2.60
N GLN A 37 15.73 12.12 2.74
CA GLN A 37 14.34 12.52 3.00
C GLN A 37 13.37 11.92 1.98
N ARG A 38 13.76 11.99 0.70
CA ARG A 38 13.00 11.46 -0.43
C ARG A 38 12.71 9.96 -0.29
N LEU A 39 13.74 9.17 -0.01
CA LEU A 39 13.63 7.72 0.02
C LEU A 39 12.86 7.22 1.25
N ILE A 40 13.04 7.90 2.40
CA ILE A 40 12.22 7.64 3.59
C ILE A 40 10.75 7.93 3.29
N ALA A 41 10.41 9.13 2.80
CA ALA A 41 9.02 9.49 2.49
C ALA A 41 8.33 8.54 1.48
N LYS A 42 9.10 7.92 0.59
CA LYS A 42 8.61 6.91 -0.36
C LYS A 42 8.29 5.57 0.33
N LEU A 43 9.18 5.10 1.18
CA LEU A 43 9.11 3.75 1.72
C LEU A 43 8.41 3.67 3.08
N ASP A 44 8.26 4.78 3.79
CA ASP A 44 7.58 4.91 5.10
C ASP A 44 6.16 4.30 5.08
N ARG A 45 5.48 4.42 3.93
CA ARG A 45 4.13 3.87 3.74
C ARG A 45 4.12 2.40 3.33
N MET A 46 5.24 1.81 2.95
CA MET A 46 5.25 0.44 2.44
C MET A 46 5.27 -0.56 3.59
N TRP A 47 4.58 -1.68 3.42
CA TRP A 47 4.68 -2.79 4.36
C TRP A 47 6.07 -3.42 4.30
N VAL A 48 6.52 -4.07 5.37
CA VAL A 48 7.68 -4.97 5.28
C VAL A 48 7.24 -6.22 4.50
N ASN A 49 8.05 -6.68 3.55
CA ASN A 49 7.65 -7.79 2.72
C ASN A 49 7.48 -9.06 3.57
N GLY A 50 6.53 -9.91 3.19
CA GLY A 50 6.13 -11.09 3.95
C GLY A 50 5.20 -10.83 5.13
N THR A 51 4.90 -9.56 5.46
CA THR A 51 3.90 -9.25 6.49
C THR A 51 2.56 -9.91 6.16
N GLN A 52 1.94 -10.54 7.16
CA GLN A 52 0.57 -11.00 7.09
C GLN A 52 -0.39 -9.85 7.43
N LEU A 53 -0.95 -9.25 6.40
CA LEU A 53 -1.93 -8.18 6.52
C LEU A 53 -3.28 -8.76 6.93
N THR A 54 -3.70 -8.47 8.16
CA THR A 54 -4.99 -8.88 8.67
C THR A 54 -6.08 -7.90 8.26
N TYR A 55 -7.22 -8.40 7.80
CA TYR A 55 -8.35 -7.56 7.41
C TYR A 55 -9.66 -8.01 8.05
N TYR A 56 -10.55 -7.03 8.29
CA TYR A 56 -11.86 -7.23 8.90
C TYR A 56 -12.94 -6.47 8.15
N PHE A 57 -14.11 -7.09 8.00
CA PHE A 57 -15.31 -6.45 7.47
C PHE A 57 -16.24 -6.02 8.60
N PHE A 58 -16.50 -4.71 8.71
CA PHE A 58 -17.45 -4.20 9.70
C PHE A 58 -18.83 -4.83 9.55
N LYS A 59 -19.37 -5.29 10.67
CA LYS A 59 -20.77 -5.78 10.76
C LYS A 59 -21.70 -4.72 11.35
N GLN A 60 -21.14 -3.68 11.99
CA GLN A 60 -21.84 -2.55 12.58
C GLN A 60 -21.03 -1.26 12.35
N PRO A 61 -21.69 -0.09 12.28
CA PRO A 61 -23.13 0.09 12.14
C PRO A 61 -23.69 -0.53 10.83
N ALA A 62 -25.01 -0.69 10.72
CA ALA A 62 -25.63 -1.44 9.63
C ALA A 62 -25.28 -0.92 8.23
N ASN A 63 -25.09 0.40 8.08
CA ASN A 63 -24.66 1.02 6.82
C ASN A 63 -23.22 0.67 6.41
N TRP A 64 -22.39 0.13 7.30
CA TRP A 64 -21.03 -0.31 6.97
C TRP A 64 -20.95 -1.77 6.56
N ARG A 65 -22.05 -2.52 6.65
CA ARG A 65 -22.06 -3.96 6.36
C ARG A 65 -22.19 -4.21 4.86
N GLY A 66 -21.21 -4.88 4.27
CA GLY A 66 -21.23 -5.23 2.83
C GLY A 66 -22.15 -6.40 2.48
N GLY A 67 -22.28 -7.39 3.37
CA GLY A 67 -22.99 -8.63 3.04
C GLY A 67 -22.14 -9.58 2.19
N SER A 68 -22.64 -10.78 1.91
CA SER A 68 -21.83 -11.87 1.37
C SER A 68 -21.20 -11.56 0.02
N GLU A 69 -21.95 -10.97 -0.91
CA GLU A 69 -21.48 -10.72 -2.28
C GLU A 69 -20.44 -9.60 -2.36
N GLN A 70 -20.65 -8.50 -1.62
CA GLN A 70 -19.72 -7.38 -1.57
C GLN A 70 -18.41 -7.79 -0.87
N GLU A 71 -18.51 -8.49 0.26
CA GLU A 71 -17.34 -9.02 0.97
C GLU A 71 -16.60 -10.04 0.10
N GLN A 72 -17.30 -10.86 -0.69
CA GLN A 72 -16.66 -11.80 -1.61
C GLN A 72 -15.89 -11.09 -2.72
N ALA A 73 -16.41 -10.00 -3.29
CA ALA A 73 -15.70 -9.22 -4.29
C ALA A 73 -14.35 -8.68 -3.74
N VAL A 74 -14.31 -8.26 -2.48
CA VAL A 74 -13.07 -7.84 -1.81
C VAL A 74 -12.13 -9.02 -1.57
N ARG A 75 -12.64 -10.18 -1.16
CA ARG A 75 -11.83 -11.41 -1.03
C ARG A 75 -11.21 -11.82 -2.37
N ASP A 76 -11.97 -11.73 -3.46
CA ASP A 76 -11.49 -12.02 -4.82
C ASP A 76 -10.40 -11.02 -5.25
N ALA A 77 -10.52 -9.76 -4.86
CA ALA A 77 -9.50 -8.74 -5.09
C ALA A 77 -8.20 -9.03 -4.31
N PHE A 78 -8.29 -9.42 -3.03
CA PHE A 78 -7.12 -9.90 -2.26
C PHE A 78 -6.46 -11.12 -2.92
N ALA A 79 -7.26 -12.08 -3.39
CA ALA A 79 -6.76 -13.25 -4.11
C ALA A 79 -6.06 -12.86 -5.42
N THR A 80 -6.60 -11.88 -6.16
CA THR A 80 -6.00 -11.38 -7.41
C THR A 80 -4.62 -10.76 -7.17
N TRP A 81 -4.51 -9.88 -6.17
CA TRP A 81 -3.21 -9.33 -5.77
C TRP A 81 -2.25 -10.41 -5.28
N LYS A 82 -2.73 -11.39 -4.50
CA LYS A 82 -1.90 -12.51 -4.03
C LYS A 82 -1.38 -13.37 -5.17
N ASN A 83 -2.21 -13.65 -6.17
CA ASN A 83 -1.89 -14.46 -7.34
C ASN A 83 -0.84 -13.80 -8.26
N CYS A 84 -0.47 -12.55 -8.02
CA CYS A 84 0.69 -11.93 -8.65
C CYS A 84 2.03 -12.52 -8.15
N GLY A 85 2.03 -13.44 -7.18
CA GLY A 85 3.25 -14.07 -6.67
C GLY A 85 4.02 -13.19 -5.69
N ILE A 86 3.31 -12.34 -4.95
CA ILE A 86 3.91 -11.41 -3.98
C ILE A 86 4.16 -12.08 -2.63
N GLY A 87 5.13 -11.56 -1.88
CA GLY A 87 5.52 -12.06 -0.57
C GLY A 87 4.50 -11.79 0.54
N LEU A 88 3.74 -10.69 0.45
CA LEU A 88 2.70 -10.34 1.43
C LEU A 88 1.64 -11.44 1.56
N GLN A 89 1.11 -11.63 2.76
CA GLN A 89 0.05 -12.59 3.05
C GLN A 89 -1.20 -11.83 3.50
N PHE A 90 -2.38 -12.40 3.26
CA PHE A 90 -3.66 -11.79 3.66
C PHE A 90 -4.44 -12.75 4.54
N ARG A 91 -4.98 -12.26 5.65
CA ARG A 91 -5.79 -13.07 6.58
C ARG A 91 -7.02 -12.31 7.03
N GLU A 92 -8.19 -12.88 6.77
CA GLU A 92 -9.43 -12.38 7.36
C GLU A 92 -9.47 -12.72 8.86
N VAL A 93 -9.79 -11.74 9.69
CA VAL A 93 -9.98 -11.91 11.13
C VAL A 93 -11.43 -11.61 11.53
N GLN A 94 -11.82 -12.04 12.72
CA GLN A 94 -13.21 -11.92 13.19
C GLN A 94 -13.45 -10.70 14.08
N ASN A 95 -12.39 -10.02 14.52
CA ASN A 95 -12.44 -8.88 15.42
C ASN A 95 -11.66 -7.69 14.84
N PRO A 96 -12.22 -6.46 14.84
CA PRO A 96 -11.50 -5.28 14.37
C PRO A 96 -10.20 -5.00 15.13
N GLU A 97 -10.10 -5.38 16.41
CA GLU A 97 -8.88 -5.24 17.25
C GLU A 97 -7.68 -6.03 16.69
N GLU A 98 -7.94 -7.09 15.91
CA GLU A 98 -6.91 -7.93 15.31
C GLU A 98 -6.54 -7.50 13.88
N ALA A 99 -7.23 -6.49 13.35
CA ALA A 99 -7.18 -6.12 11.94
C ALA A 99 -6.36 -4.85 11.68
N MET A 100 -5.34 -4.99 10.82
CA MET A 100 -4.61 -3.85 10.26
C MET A 100 -5.46 -3.07 9.27
N ILE A 101 -6.30 -3.77 8.50
CA ILE A 101 -7.18 -3.21 7.47
C ILE A 101 -8.63 -3.42 7.89
N ARG A 102 -9.42 -2.35 8.00
CA ARG A 102 -10.80 -2.39 8.51
C ARG A 102 -11.74 -1.77 7.50
N ILE A 103 -12.59 -2.61 6.92
CA ILE A 103 -13.32 -2.34 5.69
C ILE A 103 -14.80 -2.12 5.98
N GLY A 104 -15.31 -0.96 5.56
CA GLY A 104 -16.74 -0.65 5.53
C GLY A 104 -17.30 -0.56 4.11
N PHE A 105 -18.62 -0.48 4.01
CA PHE A 105 -19.36 -0.44 2.75
C PHE A 105 -20.41 0.69 2.72
N ASP A 106 -20.08 1.85 3.31
CA ASP A 106 -21.00 2.98 3.39
C ASP A 106 -21.15 3.67 2.03
N GLN A 107 -22.31 3.50 1.39
CA GLN A 107 -22.60 4.08 0.08
C GLN A 107 -22.72 5.61 0.08
N ASN A 108 -22.85 6.24 1.25
CA ASN A 108 -22.91 7.70 1.35
C ASN A 108 -21.53 8.36 1.48
N ASP A 109 -20.48 7.55 1.64
CA ASP A 109 -19.13 8.00 1.99
C ASP A 109 -18.12 7.82 0.84
N GLY A 110 -18.61 7.46 -0.35
CA GLY A 110 -17.74 7.15 -1.50
C GLY A 110 -16.84 5.95 -1.26
N SER A 111 -15.93 5.67 -2.19
CA SER A 111 -14.87 4.68 -1.96
C SER A 111 -13.58 5.39 -1.58
N TRP A 112 -12.80 4.80 -0.66
CA TRP A 112 -11.52 5.35 -0.24
C TRP A 112 -10.70 4.32 0.52
N SER A 113 -9.39 4.52 0.56
CA SER A 113 -8.49 3.78 1.45
C SER A 113 -7.32 4.66 1.85
N TYR A 114 -6.82 4.44 3.06
CA TYR A 114 -5.45 4.85 3.40
C TYR A 114 -4.44 4.12 2.52
N VAL A 115 -3.26 4.72 2.37
CA VAL A 115 -2.18 4.22 1.53
C VAL A 115 -1.17 3.45 2.37
N GLY A 116 -1.09 2.13 2.17
CA GLY A 116 -0.10 1.30 2.84
C GLY A 116 -0.25 1.32 4.35
N ARG A 117 0.87 1.57 5.05
CA ARG A 117 0.94 1.65 6.51
C ARG A 117 0.14 2.79 7.13
N ASP A 118 -0.31 3.78 6.35
CA ASP A 118 -1.22 4.81 6.84
C ASP A 118 -2.48 4.18 7.50
N CYS A 119 -2.87 2.97 7.09
CA CYS A 119 -3.92 2.15 7.71
C CYS A 119 -3.72 1.90 9.22
N ILE A 120 -2.47 1.79 9.70
CA ILE A 120 -2.15 1.53 11.10
C ILE A 120 -1.57 2.77 11.80
N ASP A 121 -0.93 3.67 11.05
CA ASP A 121 -0.26 4.84 11.62
C ASP A 121 -1.26 5.98 11.92
N HIS A 122 -2.33 6.10 11.12
CA HIS A 122 -3.33 7.17 11.27
C HIS A 122 -4.66 6.69 11.88
N ALA A 123 -5.10 5.47 11.58
CA ALA A 123 -6.34 4.91 12.13
C ALA A 123 -6.02 3.99 13.32
N LYS A 124 -5.70 4.58 14.48
CA LYS A 124 -5.28 3.84 15.69
C LYS A 124 -6.44 3.24 16.47
N ASN A 125 -7.65 3.76 16.27
CA ASN A 125 -8.84 3.24 16.92
C ASN A 125 -9.37 2.03 16.13
N PRO A 126 -9.50 0.85 16.76
CA PRO A 126 -10.03 -0.34 16.08
C PRO A 126 -11.44 -0.16 15.52
N GLN A 127 -12.21 0.82 16.00
CA GLN A 127 -13.57 1.08 15.50
C GLN A 127 -13.62 2.04 14.29
N GLU A 128 -12.47 2.53 13.83
CA GLU A 128 -12.39 3.36 12.63
C GLU A 128 -12.12 2.50 11.39
N ARG A 129 -12.80 2.82 10.29
CA ARG A 129 -12.50 2.25 8.96
C ARG A 129 -11.12 2.73 8.50
N THR A 130 -10.41 1.87 7.80
CA THR A 130 -9.21 2.23 7.04
C THR A 130 -9.49 2.26 5.53
N THR A 131 -10.58 1.60 5.13
CA THR A 131 -11.01 1.45 3.75
C THR A 131 -12.54 1.45 3.72
N ASN A 132 -13.14 2.08 2.72
CA ASN A 132 -14.57 2.05 2.48
C ASN A 132 -14.87 1.80 1.01
N TYR A 133 -15.95 1.07 0.75
CA TYR A 133 -16.52 0.91 -0.58
C TYR A 133 -17.89 1.58 -0.67
N GLY A 134 -18.02 2.57 -1.54
CA GLY A 134 -19.20 3.43 -1.62
C GLY A 134 -20.24 3.02 -2.67
N TRP A 135 -20.07 1.87 -3.32
CA TRP A 135 -20.97 1.39 -4.36
C TRP A 135 -20.88 -0.13 -4.55
N ASP A 136 -21.74 -0.65 -5.42
CA ASP A 136 -21.86 -2.08 -5.70
C ASP A 136 -20.61 -2.66 -6.40
N LEU A 137 -19.89 -3.49 -5.66
CA LEU A 137 -18.68 -4.19 -6.09
C LEU A 137 -18.96 -5.40 -7.00
N THR A 138 -20.21 -5.81 -7.18
CA THR A 138 -20.56 -6.98 -8.02
C THR A 138 -20.59 -6.64 -9.52
N THR A 139 -20.63 -5.35 -9.86
CA THR A 139 -20.50 -4.84 -11.23
C THR A 139 -19.06 -4.94 -11.74
N GLU A 140 -18.83 -4.82 -13.06
CA GLU A 140 -17.47 -4.80 -13.62
C GLU A 140 -16.64 -3.63 -13.05
N TYR A 141 -17.22 -2.43 -13.03
CA TYR A 141 -16.60 -1.25 -12.41
C TYR A 141 -16.34 -1.43 -10.91
N GLY A 142 -17.29 -2.07 -10.23
CA GLY A 142 -17.19 -2.39 -8.81
C GLY A 142 -16.03 -3.34 -8.49
N ARG A 143 -15.80 -4.37 -9.31
CA ARG A 143 -14.66 -5.28 -9.13
C ARG A 143 -13.32 -4.57 -9.36
N ASP A 144 -13.26 -3.70 -10.36
CA ASP A 144 -12.08 -2.84 -10.57
C ASP A 144 -11.85 -1.91 -9.36
N THR A 145 -12.92 -1.36 -8.77
CA THR A 145 -12.83 -0.55 -7.55
C THR A 145 -12.26 -1.38 -6.38
N ALA A 146 -12.69 -2.64 -6.22
CA ALA A 146 -12.13 -3.52 -5.20
C ALA A 146 -10.62 -3.73 -5.36
N LEU A 147 -10.15 -3.90 -6.61
CA LEU A 147 -8.71 -3.98 -6.88
C LEU A 147 -7.99 -2.65 -6.60
N HIS A 148 -8.59 -1.53 -6.97
CA HIS A 148 -8.06 -0.18 -6.80
C HIS A 148 -7.83 0.17 -5.33
N GLU A 149 -8.86 0.02 -4.48
CA GLU A 149 -8.72 0.34 -3.06
C GLU A 149 -7.71 -0.59 -2.37
N LEU A 150 -7.62 -1.85 -2.79
CA LEU A 150 -6.56 -2.73 -2.31
C LEU A 150 -5.18 -2.34 -2.85
N GLY A 151 -5.08 -1.73 -4.03
CA GLY A 151 -3.86 -1.10 -4.51
C GLY A 151 -3.37 -0.01 -3.55
N HIS A 152 -4.26 0.85 -3.06
CA HIS A 152 -3.94 1.80 -2.00
C HIS A 152 -3.48 1.11 -0.72
N VAL A 153 -4.18 0.06 -0.25
CA VAL A 153 -3.73 -0.73 0.91
C VAL A 153 -2.32 -1.30 0.70
N LEU A 154 -1.92 -1.62 -0.52
CA LEU A 154 -0.56 -2.09 -0.84
C LEU A 154 0.47 -0.97 -0.98
N GLY A 155 0.05 0.29 -0.94
CA GLY A 155 0.91 1.47 -0.98
C GLY A 155 0.88 2.24 -2.29
N PHE A 156 0.01 1.88 -3.23
CA PHE A 156 -0.03 2.55 -4.53
C PHE A 156 -0.76 3.89 -4.41
N PRO A 157 -0.17 5.00 -4.89
CA PRO A 157 -0.91 6.23 -5.12
C PRO A 157 -1.73 6.14 -6.43
N HIS A 158 -2.50 7.19 -6.73
CA HIS A 158 -3.14 7.33 -8.04
C HIS A 158 -2.14 7.55 -9.17
N GLU A 159 -2.35 6.87 -10.30
CA GLU A 159 -1.46 6.93 -11.47
C GLU A 159 -1.56 8.28 -12.20
N HIS A 160 -2.73 8.93 -12.22
CA HIS A 160 -2.86 10.26 -12.84
C HIS A 160 -2.09 11.37 -12.10
N GLN A 161 -1.71 11.11 -10.84
CA GLN A 161 -0.86 11.99 -10.04
C GLN A 161 0.64 11.70 -10.23
N ASN A 162 0.99 10.66 -11.00
CA ASN A 162 2.37 10.36 -11.39
C ASN A 162 2.97 11.60 -12.09
N PRO A 163 4.10 12.15 -11.60
CA PRO A 163 4.73 13.31 -12.21
C PRO A 163 5.28 13.03 -13.61
N ARG A 164 5.44 11.75 -13.97
CA ARG A 164 5.81 11.30 -15.33
C ARG A 164 4.60 10.98 -16.21
N ALA A 165 3.38 11.23 -15.74
CA ALA A 165 2.16 10.99 -16.52
C ALA A 165 2.06 11.86 -17.79
N GLY A 166 2.71 13.04 -17.80
CA GLY A 166 2.58 14.01 -18.89
C GLY A 166 1.19 14.65 -19.00
N ILE A 167 0.27 14.33 -18.09
CA ILE A 167 -1.09 14.88 -18.04
C ILE A 167 -1.04 16.36 -17.68
N VAL A 168 -1.59 17.19 -18.57
CA VAL A 168 -1.94 18.59 -18.31
C VAL A 168 -3.46 18.68 -18.24
N TRP A 169 -3.97 19.13 -17.10
CA TRP A 169 -5.41 19.22 -16.84
C TRP A 169 -6.01 20.50 -17.40
N ASN A 170 -7.25 20.42 -17.89
CA ASN A 170 -8.12 21.58 -17.96
C ASN A 170 -8.75 21.74 -16.57
N GLU A 171 -8.04 22.37 -15.63
CA GLU A 171 -8.40 22.36 -14.22
C GLU A 171 -9.83 22.87 -13.94
N GLU A 172 -10.27 23.92 -14.64
CA GLU A 172 -11.62 24.46 -14.47
C GLU A 172 -12.71 23.46 -14.87
N LYS A 173 -12.53 22.74 -15.98
CA LYS A 173 -13.46 21.66 -16.37
C LYS A 173 -13.40 20.48 -15.41
N VAL A 174 -12.23 20.17 -14.86
CA VAL A 174 -12.09 19.11 -13.83
C VAL A 174 -12.86 19.50 -12.57
N TYR A 175 -12.71 20.74 -12.09
CA TYR A 175 -13.47 21.26 -10.95
C TYR A 175 -14.98 21.28 -11.22
N GLU A 176 -15.41 21.72 -12.40
CA GLU A 176 -16.83 21.72 -12.77
C GLU A 176 -17.40 20.30 -12.83
N SER A 177 -16.67 19.37 -13.47
CA SER A 177 -17.09 17.98 -13.62
C SER A 177 -17.22 17.27 -12.28
N LEU A 178 -16.24 17.42 -11.38
CA LEU A 178 -16.22 16.71 -10.10
C LEU A 178 -16.98 17.43 -8.99
N GLY A 179 -17.26 18.72 -9.15
CA GLY A 179 -18.18 19.47 -8.30
C GLY A 179 -19.64 19.11 -8.53
N GLY A 180 -19.98 18.48 -9.65
CA GLY A 180 -21.31 17.93 -9.93
C GLY A 180 -21.52 16.52 -9.36
N PRO A 181 -22.78 16.02 -9.34
CA PRO A 181 -23.06 14.63 -9.01
C PRO A 181 -22.41 13.67 -10.04
N PRO A 182 -21.99 12.46 -9.62
CA PRO A 182 -22.24 11.86 -8.30
C PRO A 182 -21.22 12.25 -7.22
N ASN A 183 -20.13 12.94 -7.56
CA ASN A 183 -19.00 13.18 -6.64
C ASN A 183 -19.27 14.35 -5.68
N ASN A 184 -19.78 15.48 -6.20
CA ASN A 184 -20.08 16.70 -5.44
C ASN A 184 -18.89 17.22 -4.62
N TRP A 185 -17.67 17.11 -5.16
CA TRP A 185 -16.44 17.47 -4.46
C TRP A 185 -16.20 18.97 -4.41
N SER A 186 -15.56 19.42 -3.33
CA SER A 186 -14.99 20.76 -3.29
C SER A 186 -13.80 20.87 -4.26
N ARG A 187 -13.42 22.12 -4.60
CA ARG A 187 -12.19 22.36 -5.37
C ARG A 187 -10.96 21.84 -4.64
N GLU A 188 -10.90 21.98 -3.32
CA GLU A 188 -9.77 21.51 -2.51
C GLU A 188 -9.65 19.98 -2.57
N GLN A 189 -10.76 19.26 -2.39
CA GLN A 189 -10.80 17.81 -2.50
C GLN A 189 -10.43 17.33 -3.92
N THR A 190 -10.93 18.02 -4.95
CA THR A 190 -10.58 17.74 -6.35
C THR A 190 -9.09 17.98 -6.61
N HIS A 191 -8.54 19.07 -6.07
CA HIS A 191 -7.13 19.38 -6.22
C HIS A 191 -6.26 18.29 -5.56
N TRP A 192 -6.61 17.88 -4.33
CA TRP A 192 -5.90 16.85 -3.59
C TRP A 192 -5.90 15.49 -4.30
N ASN A 193 -7.05 15.04 -4.80
CA ASN A 193 -7.24 13.70 -5.34
C ASN A 193 -6.89 13.60 -6.84
N ILE A 194 -6.98 14.69 -7.61
CA ILE A 194 -6.86 14.66 -9.09
C ILE A 194 -5.71 15.53 -9.59
N ILE A 195 -5.74 16.82 -9.27
CA ILE A 195 -4.91 17.80 -9.97
C ILE A 195 -3.47 17.78 -9.47
N ARG A 196 -3.28 17.74 -8.14
CA ARG A 196 -1.93 17.78 -7.57
C ARG A 196 -1.13 16.59 -8.10
N LYS A 197 0.11 16.87 -8.46
CA LYS A 197 1.09 15.81 -8.71
C LYS A 197 1.71 15.39 -7.40
N ILE A 198 1.88 14.09 -7.26
CA ILE A 198 2.68 13.54 -6.18
C ILE A 198 4.13 13.90 -6.48
N ALA A 199 4.85 14.32 -5.45
CA ALA A 199 6.16 14.91 -5.65
C ALA A 199 7.09 13.90 -6.35
N PRO A 200 7.86 14.30 -7.39
CA PRO A 200 8.74 13.41 -8.17
C PRO A 200 9.76 12.62 -7.36
N ASN A 201 9.94 13.04 -6.10
CA ASN A 201 10.79 12.39 -5.14
C ASN A 201 10.13 11.11 -4.55
N THR A 202 8.82 11.05 -4.39
CA THR A 202 8.11 9.92 -3.75
C THR A 202 7.81 8.73 -4.68
N VAL A 203 8.13 8.80 -5.97
CA VAL A 203 7.91 7.71 -6.92
C VAL A 203 9.16 7.54 -7.79
N ASP A 204 9.75 6.34 -7.82
CA ASP A 204 10.62 5.95 -8.96
C ASP A 204 9.69 5.53 -10.08
N GLY A 205 9.00 6.53 -10.64
CA GLY A 205 7.85 6.28 -11.51
C GLY A 205 8.27 5.49 -12.74
N SER A 206 7.58 4.37 -12.98
CA SER A 206 7.40 3.87 -14.34
C SER A 206 6.98 5.01 -15.27
N ALA A 207 7.16 4.80 -16.57
CA ALA A 207 6.46 5.63 -17.54
C ALA A 207 4.95 5.56 -17.26
N TRP A 208 4.22 6.62 -17.63
CA TRP A 208 2.78 6.69 -17.47
C TRP A 208 2.08 5.42 -17.94
N ASP A 209 1.29 4.80 -17.07
CA ASP A 209 0.45 3.67 -17.42
C ASP A 209 -1.03 4.08 -17.46
N LYS A 210 -1.52 4.37 -18.68
CA LYS A 210 -2.92 4.75 -18.90
C LYS A 210 -3.92 3.64 -18.54
N ASP A 211 -3.47 2.39 -18.46
CA ASP A 211 -4.30 1.21 -18.17
C ASP A 211 -4.08 0.67 -16.75
N SER A 212 -3.33 1.39 -15.91
CA SER A 212 -3.16 1.02 -14.50
C SER A 212 -4.50 0.98 -13.79
N ILE A 213 -4.69 -0.01 -12.91
CA ILE A 213 -5.85 -0.08 -12.04
C ILE A 213 -5.95 1.16 -11.14
N MET A 214 -4.83 1.83 -10.87
CA MET A 214 -4.73 3.05 -10.07
C MET A 214 -5.08 4.32 -10.84
N HIS A 215 -5.44 4.20 -12.12
CA HIS A 215 -5.83 5.32 -12.96
C HIS A 215 -7.37 5.49 -12.96
N TYR A 216 -7.84 6.73 -12.86
CA TYR A 216 -9.27 7.01 -13.00
C TYR A 216 -9.71 7.05 -14.45
N ARG A 217 -11.02 6.88 -14.64
CA ARG A 217 -11.71 7.19 -15.88
C ARG A 217 -11.94 8.70 -15.95
N PHE A 218 -11.52 9.34 -17.03
CA PHE A 218 -11.76 10.77 -17.26
C PHE A 218 -12.53 10.98 -18.57
N ALA A 219 -13.59 11.78 -18.50
CA ALA A 219 -14.35 12.17 -19.68
C ALA A 219 -13.50 12.98 -20.67
N ALA A 220 -13.93 13.00 -21.93
CA ALA A 220 -13.27 13.81 -22.96
C ALA A 220 -13.26 15.29 -22.58
N GLY A 221 -12.15 15.98 -22.86
CA GLY A 221 -12.02 17.42 -22.66
C GLY A 221 -11.60 17.85 -21.26
N LEU A 222 -11.41 16.91 -20.31
CA LEU A 222 -10.83 17.19 -18.99
C LEU A 222 -9.29 17.27 -19.04
N ILE A 223 -8.67 16.60 -20.01
CA ILE A 223 -7.22 16.55 -20.20
C ILE A 223 -6.86 17.35 -21.46
N GLU A 224 -5.97 18.34 -21.32
CA GLU A 224 -5.47 19.15 -22.44
C GLU A 224 -4.31 18.47 -23.16
N SER A 225 -3.44 17.78 -22.41
CA SER A 225 -2.35 16.98 -22.96
C SER A 225 -2.29 15.64 -22.21
N PRO A 226 -2.17 14.49 -22.90
CA PRO A 226 -2.06 14.34 -24.36
C PRO A 226 -3.31 14.78 -25.14
N ALA A 227 -3.10 15.36 -26.34
CA ALA A 227 -4.15 16.05 -27.10
C ALA A 227 -5.33 15.15 -27.53
N GLU A 228 -5.14 13.83 -27.61
CA GLU A 228 -6.22 12.90 -27.96
C GLU A 228 -7.38 12.95 -26.94
N TYR A 229 -7.07 13.18 -25.66
CA TYR A 229 -8.07 13.21 -24.58
C TYR A 229 -8.88 14.49 -24.52
N GLN A 230 -8.56 15.48 -25.36
CA GLN A 230 -9.43 16.63 -25.56
C GLN A 230 -10.77 16.23 -26.19
N THR A 231 -10.78 15.14 -26.98
CA THR A 231 -11.97 14.70 -27.75
C THR A 231 -12.37 13.25 -27.47
N LYS A 232 -11.54 12.48 -26.78
CA LYS A 232 -11.82 11.10 -26.40
C LYS A 232 -11.76 10.93 -24.87
N PRO A 233 -12.61 10.10 -24.27
CA PRO A 233 -12.47 9.77 -22.86
C PRO A 233 -11.20 8.92 -22.64
N LEU A 234 -10.57 9.09 -21.48
CA LEU A 234 -9.57 8.17 -20.98
C LEU A 234 -10.27 7.11 -20.13
N ILE A 235 -10.29 5.87 -20.62
CA ILE A 235 -10.89 4.73 -19.95
C ILE A 235 -9.81 3.64 -19.84
N PRO A 236 -9.27 3.38 -18.63
CA PRO A 236 -8.34 2.28 -18.41
C PRO A 236 -8.97 0.94 -18.74
N ALA A 237 -8.15 -0.03 -19.17
CA ALA A 237 -8.58 -1.42 -19.26
C ALA A 237 -8.94 -1.97 -17.86
N SER A 238 -9.86 -2.94 -17.80
CA SER A 238 -10.24 -3.59 -16.54
C SER A 238 -9.14 -4.53 -16.04
N GLY A 239 -9.03 -4.65 -14.71
CA GLY A 239 -8.05 -5.49 -14.03
C GLY A 239 -6.67 -4.85 -13.86
N LEU A 240 -5.72 -5.63 -13.34
CA LEU A 240 -4.34 -5.19 -13.12
C LEU A 240 -3.59 -5.11 -14.45
N SER A 241 -2.90 -4.00 -14.68
CA SER A 241 -2.02 -3.85 -15.83
C SER A 241 -0.72 -4.66 -15.64
N PRO A 242 0.04 -4.92 -16.72
CA PRO A 242 1.38 -5.50 -16.60
C PRO A 242 2.34 -4.66 -15.75
N VAL A 243 2.16 -3.34 -15.70
CA VAL A 243 2.99 -2.42 -14.89
C VAL A 243 2.59 -2.49 -13.42
N ASP A 244 1.30 -2.60 -13.10
CA ASP A 244 0.81 -2.82 -11.74
C ASP A 244 1.41 -4.10 -11.15
N ILE A 245 1.38 -5.20 -11.92
CA ILE A 245 1.91 -6.51 -11.52
C ILE A 245 3.43 -6.43 -11.29
N GLN A 246 4.18 -5.85 -12.23
CA GLN A 246 5.63 -5.70 -12.08
C GLN A 246 6.00 -4.84 -10.88
N THR A 247 5.25 -3.76 -10.66
CA THR A 247 5.50 -2.83 -9.55
C THR A 247 5.25 -3.51 -8.21
N VAL A 248 4.13 -4.23 -8.04
CA VAL A 248 3.84 -4.92 -6.78
C VAL A 248 4.83 -6.06 -6.51
N GLN A 249 5.27 -6.77 -7.56
CA GLN A 249 6.30 -7.80 -7.44
C GLN A 249 7.67 -7.23 -7.04
N ALA A 250 8.00 -6.04 -7.53
CA ALA A 250 9.23 -5.35 -7.13
C ALA A 250 9.16 -4.83 -5.69
N LEU A 251 7.99 -4.35 -5.24
CA LEU A 251 7.79 -3.87 -3.88
C LEU A 251 7.74 -5.00 -2.85
N TYR A 252 7.14 -6.13 -3.23
CA TYR A 252 6.85 -7.28 -2.38
C TYR A 252 7.19 -8.60 -3.09
N PRO A 253 8.48 -8.88 -3.36
CA PRO A 253 8.88 -10.09 -4.08
C PRO A 253 8.47 -11.37 -3.34
N ALA A 254 8.39 -12.49 -4.05
CA ALA A 254 8.19 -13.79 -3.41
C ALA A 254 9.27 -14.03 -2.35
N LEU A 255 8.87 -14.61 -1.21
CA LEU A 255 9.79 -14.94 -0.12
C LEU A 255 10.62 -16.18 -0.47
N GLU A 256 11.87 -16.20 -0.03
CA GLU A 256 12.73 -17.38 -0.14
C GLU A 256 12.36 -18.42 0.92
N GLU A 257 12.40 -19.71 0.57
CA GLU A 257 12.11 -20.81 1.50
C GLU A 257 13.22 -21.02 2.55
N THR A 258 14.45 -20.61 2.24
CA THR A 258 15.61 -20.79 3.12
C THR A 258 16.13 -19.46 3.61
N VAL A 259 15.96 -19.20 4.91
CA VAL A 259 16.39 -17.96 5.56
C VAL A 259 17.59 -18.27 6.46
N ALA A 260 18.62 -17.41 6.44
CA ALA A 260 19.83 -17.60 7.23
C ALA A 260 19.53 -17.48 8.75
N GLU A 261 20.25 -18.23 9.58
CA GLU A 261 20.12 -18.13 11.03
C GLU A 261 20.95 -16.97 11.60
N LEU A 262 20.32 -16.08 12.35
CA LEU A 262 20.97 -15.06 13.16
C LEU A 262 21.27 -15.63 14.56
N ARG A 263 22.50 -16.12 14.73
CA ARG A 263 22.97 -16.71 15.98
C ARG A 263 23.30 -15.65 17.03
N GLU A 264 23.05 -15.99 18.29
CA GLU A 264 23.31 -15.09 19.42
C GLU A 264 24.78 -14.66 19.45
N PHE A 265 25.01 -13.36 19.65
CA PHE A 265 26.33 -12.71 19.70
C PHE A 265 27.16 -12.80 18.41
N GLU A 266 26.59 -13.27 17.31
CA GLU A 266 27.21 -13.21 15.98
C GLU A 266 26.64 -12.03 15.18
N SER A 267 27.54 -11.15 14.72
CA SER A 267 27.18 -10.05 13.82
C SER A 267 27.08 -10.59 12.39
N GLN A 268 25.87 -10.59 11.83
CA GLN A 268 25.61 -11.00 10.45
C GLN A 268 25.67 -9.77 9.54
N ARG A 269 26.61 -9.75 8.61
CA ARG A 269 26.76 -8.67 7.63
C ARG A 269 25.84 -8.89 6.45
N PHE A 270 25.24 -7.82 5.95
CA PHE A 270 24.43 -7.84 4.74
C PHE A 270 24.64 -6.57 3.92
N SER A 271 24.30 -6.65 2.64
CA SER A 271 24.27 -5.51 1.73
C SER A 271 23.03 -5.64 0.86
N ILE A 272 22.14 -4.67 1.00
CA ILE A 272 20.85 -4.59 0.31
C ILE A 272 20.70 -3.18 -0.29
N ALA A 273 20.01 -3.05 -1.42
CA ALA A 273 19.67 -1.80 -2.05
C ALA A 273 18.43 -1.16 -1.42
N ALA A 274 18.16 0.12 -1.73
CA ALA A 274 16.98 0.81 -1.19
C ALA A 274 15.69 0.08 -1.62
N GLY A 275 14.82 -0.20 -0.66
CA GLY A 275 13.59 -0.96 -0.86
C GLY A 275 13.75 -2.48 -0.79
N GLU A 276 14.97 -3.02 -0.85
CA GLU A 276 15.26 -4.44 -0.63
C GLU A 276 15.22 -4.80 0.86
N GLN A 277 15.19 -6.10 1.13
CA GLN A 277 15.02 -6.68 2.46
C GLN A 277 15.97 -7.87 2.64
N VAL A 278 16.39 -8.09 3.89
CA VAL A 278 17.06 -9.31 4.33
C VAL A 278 16.31 -9.91 5.52
N ASP A 279 16.19 -11.24 5.52
CA ASP A 279 15.46 -11.99 6.53
C ASP A 279 16.44 -12.87 7.30
N PHE A 280 16.20 -13.03 8.61
CA PHE A 280 16.95 -13.97 9.44
C PHE A 280 16.03 -14.74 10.39
N ILE A 281 16.29 -16.03 10.56
CA ILE A 281 15.66 -16.87 11.58
C ILE A 281 16.42 -16.73 12.90
N ILE A 282 15.68 -16.63 14.00
CA ILE A 282 16.21 -16.62 15.36
C ILE A 282 15.62 -17.80 16.11
N ASN A 283 16.50 -18.63 16.66
CA ASN A 283 16.16 -19.74 17.54
C ASN A 283 16.77 -19.47 18.93
N PRO A 284 16.02 -18.86 19.87
CA PRO A 284 16.57 -18.48 21.17
C PRO A 284 17.07 -19.69 21.95
N SER A 285 18.31 -19.63 22.44
CA SER A 285 18.90 -20.68 23.26
C SER A 285 18.32 -20.71 24.68
N MET A 286 17.79 -19.57 25.15
CA MET A 286 17.22 -19.39 26.49
C MET A 286 15.97 -18.49 26.42
N THR A 287 15.06 -18.65 27.39
CA THR A 287 13.96 -17.70 27.57
C THR A 287 14.45 -16.50 28.35
N ARG A 288 14.58 -15.34 27.71
CA ARG A 288 15.04 -14.08 28.32
C ARG A 288 14.67 -12.88 27.46
N LYS A 289 15.01 -11.68 27.96
CA LYS A 289 15.03 -10.46 27.15
C LYS A 289 16.24 -10.49 26.21
N TYR A 290 15.98 -10.20 24.94
CA TYR A 290 16.95 -10.07 23.86
C TYR A 290 16.93 -8.65 23.29
N THR A 291 18.07 -8.24 22.76
CA THR A 291 18.18 -7.04 21.93
C THR A 291 18.50 -7.46 20.51
N LEU A 292 17.66 -7.06 19.55
CA LEU A 292 17.96 -7.10 18.13
C LEU A 292 18.35 -5.70 17.72
N GLN A 293 19.47 -5.55 17.04
CA GLN A 293 19.97 -4.23 16.65
C GLN A 293 20.71 -4.31 15.32
N THR A 294 20.43 -3.34 14.43
CA THR A 294 21.26 -3.10 13.25
C THR A 294 22.47 -2.22 13.59
N PHE A 295 23.52 -2.29 12.79
CA PHE A 295 24.74 -1.51 12.96
C PHE A 295 25.26 -1.08 11.59
N GLY A 296 25.44 0.22 11.42
CA GLY A 296 25.99 0.80 10.20
C GLY A 296 25.51 2.22 10.03
N ASN A 297 25.43 2.65 8.78
CA ASN A 297 24.97 3.96 8.34
C ASN A 297 23.72 3.86 7.43
N MET A 298 22.96 2.78 7.60
CA MET A 298 21.81 2.43 6.78
C MET A 298 20.53 2.69 7.59
N ASP A 299 19.56 3.41 7.00
CA ASP A 299 18.25 3.65 7.64
C ASP A 299 17.39 2.41 7.44
N THR A 300 17.20 1.63 8.50
CA THR A 300 16.56 0.32 8.42
C THR A 300 15.28 0.28 9.24
N VAL A 301 14.28 -0.43 8.73
CA VAL A 301 13.17 -0.89 9.56
C VAL A 301 13.40 -2.35 9.88
N MET A 302 13.28 -2.70 11.16
CA MET A 302 13.21 -4.08 11.59
C MET A 302 11.78 -4.42 11.97
N VAL A 303 11.31 -5.58 11.54
CA VAL A 303 10.05 -6.17 12.03
C VAL A 303 10.31 -7.60 12.43
N LEU A 304 9.86 -7.95 13.64
CA LEU A 304 10.00 -9.26 14.24
C LEU A 304 8.66 -9.97 14.22
N PHE A 305 8.68 -11.23 13.76
CA PHE A 305 7.56 -12.13 13.80
C PHE A 305 7.90 -13.40 14.58
N GLU A 306 6.91 -14.00 15.22
CA GLU A 306 6.97 -15.35 15.78
C GLU A 306 6.30 -16.32 14.83
N LEU A 307 6.95 -17.46 14.56
CA LEU A 307 6.39 -18.54 13.76
C LEU A 307 5.58 -19.47 14.67
N ARG A 308 4.24 -19.43 14.54
CA ARG A 308 3.30 -20.31 15.25
C ARG A 308 2.51 -21.13 14.24
N ASP A 309 2.65 -22.45 14.30
CA ASP A 309 1.94 -23.39 13.42
C ASP A 309 2.05 -23.05 11.91
N GLY A 310 3.23 -22.55 11.49
CA GLY A 310 3.49 -22.13 10.11
C GLY A 310 2.94 -20.74 9.75
N VAL A 311 2.37 -20.01 10.71
CA VAL A 311 1.90 -18.64 10.55
C VAL A 311 2.86 -17.69 11.25
N GLU A 312 3.25 -16.64 10.55
CA GLU A 312 4.05 -15.55 11.12
C GLU A 312 3.14 -14.52 11.80
N GLU A 313 3.28 -14.39 13.12
CA GLU A 313 2.56 -13.40 13.91
C GLU A 313 3.47 -12.23 14.25
N TYR A 314 3.02 -11.02 13.95
CA TYR A 314 3.75 -9.79 14.30
C TYR A 314 3.97 -9.72 15.82
N ILE A 315 5.20 -9.41 16.22
CA ILE A 315 5.58 -9.21 17.62
C ILE A 315 5.91 -7.75 17.89
N GLU A 316 6.85 -7.20 17.13
CA GLU A 316 7.32 -5.83 17.32
C GLU A 316 7.99 -5.32 16.04
N GLY A 317 8.00 -4.00 15.86
CA GLY A 317 8.67 -3.34 14.75
C GLY A 317 9.29 -2.04 15.22
N ASP A 318 10.50 -1.76 14.74
CA ASP A 318 11.18 -0.51 15.01
C ASP A 318 11.63 0.12 13.69
N ASP A 319 11.18 1.35 13.50
CA ASP A 319 11.55 2.25 12.43
C ASP A 319 12.30 3.42 13.07
N ASP A 320 13.63 3.37 12.97
CA ASP A 320 14.53 4.37 13.55
C ASP A 320 14.57 5.69 12.76
N SER A 321 13.78 5.84 11.68
CA SER A 321 13.94 6.90 10.66
C SER A 321 13.59 8.31 11.15
N GLY A 322 14.38 8.84 12.07
CA GLY A 322 14.32 10.24 12.47
C GLY A 322 15.37 10.69 13.50
N HIS A 323 16.22 9.77 13.92
CA HIS A 323 17.38 10.05 14.75
C HIS A 323 18.58 9.31 14.13
N ASP A 324 19.82 9.80 14.30
CA ASP A 324 21.03 9.22 13.70
C ASP A 324 21.42 7.83 14.30
N TYR A 325 20.45 6.94 14.53
CA TYR A 325 20.63 5.63 15.15
C TYR A 325 20.24 4.48 14.21
N ASN A 326 20.54 3.27 14.66
CA ASN A 326 20.16 2.02 14.02
C ASN A 326 18.93 1.43 14.72
N ALA A 327 18.08 0.74 13.97
CA ALA A 327 16.87 0.09 14.47
C ALA A 327 17.22 -0.87 15.59
N LYS A 328 16.38 -0.84 16.64
CA LYS A 328 16.58 -1.61 17.86
C LYS A 328 15.26 -2.11 18.42
N ILE A 329 15.12 -3.43 18.50
CA ILE A 329 13.98 -4.10 19.15
C ILE A 329 14.46 -4.75 20.44
N GLU A 330 13.81 -4.41 21.55
CA GLU A 330 14.03 -5.05 22.85
C GLU A 330 12.82 -5.90 23.24
N VAL A 331 12.96 -7.21 23.24
CA VAL A 331 11.81 -8.14 23.33
C VAL A 331 12.13 -9.37 24.17
N HIS A 332 11.13 -9.98 24.79
CA HIS A 332 11.27 -11.26 25.48
C HIS A 332 11.05 -12.40 24.49
N LEU A 333 12.08 -13.21 24.24
CA LEU A 333 11.98 -14.38 23.37
C LEU A 333 11.97 -15.66 24.21
N HIS A 334 11.27 -16.68 23.73
CA HIS A 334 11.08 -17.94 24.43
C HIS A 334 11.87 -19.07 23.76
N ARG A 335 12.63 -19.82 24.57
CA ARG A 335 13.32 -21.04 24.10
C ARG A 335 12.31 -22.03 23.53
N GLY A 336 12.66 -22.66 22.41
CA GLY A 336 11.83 -23.66 21.73
C GLY A 336 10.76 -23.05 20.82
N ARG A 337 10.70 -21.72 20.71
CA ARG A 337 9.95 -21.01 19.68
C ARG A 337 10.90 -20.52 18.59
N GLN A 338 10.36 -20.26 17.42
CA GLN A 338 11.11 -19.74 16.28
C GLN A 338 10.59 -18.37 15.90
N TYR A 339 11.51 -17.48 15.53
CA TYR A 339 11.22 -16.11 15.15
C TYR A 339 11.88 -15.79 13.82
N ILE A 340 11.31 -14.85 13.07
CA ILE A 340 11.91 -14.28 11.87
C ILE A 340 12.00 -12.76 12.05
N VAL A 341 13.21 -12.22 11.91
CA VAL A 341 13.43 -10.78 11.83
C VAL A 341 13.63 -10.41 10.37
N ARG A 342 12.88 -9.40 9.93
CA ARG A 342 12.96 -8.85 8.58
C ARG A 342 13.49 -7.44 8.66
N THR A 343 14.56 -7.18 7.94
CA THR A 343 15.22 -5.87 7.92
C THR A 343 15.11 -5.29 6.52
N ARG A 344 14.32 -4.22 6.39
CA ARG A 344 14.14 -3.49 5.13
C ARG A 344 14.98 -2.21 5.15
N LEU A 345 15.60 -1.89 4.03
CA LEU A 345 16.33 -0.63 3.88
C LEU A 345 15.44 0.47 3.30
N TYR A 346 15.32 1.59 4.01
CA TYR A 346 14.74 2.82 3.47
C TYR A 346 15.75 3.61 2.63
N TYR A 347 16.97 3.80 3.15
CA TYR A 347 18.01 4.56 2.47
C TYR A 347 19.40 4.04 2.79
N ALA A 348 20.29 4.05 1.78
CA ALA A 348 21.72 4.02 1.99
C ALA A 348 22.43 5.03 1.07
N ALA A 349 23.36 5.80 1.62
CA ALA A 349 24.12 6.82 0.88
C ALA A 349 25.00 6.25 -0.24
N MET A 350 25.36 4.97 -0.14
CA MET A 350 25.98 4.11 -1.15
C MET A 350 25.45 2.68 -0.93
N ARG A 351 25.81 1.67 -1.73
CA ARG A 351 25.66 0.25 -1.31
C ARG A 351 26.35 0.09 0.06
N GLY A 352 25.56 0.16 1.12
CA GLY A 352 26.04 0.10 2.49
C GLY A 352 26.28 -1.35 2.86
N MET A 353 27.33 -1.57 3.64
CA MET A 353 27.43 -2.78 4.45
C MET A 353 26.82 -2.42 5.81
N SER A 354 25.76 -3.10 6.18
CA SER A 354 25.23 -3.07 7.54
C SER A 354 25.42 -4.46 8.16
N SER A 355 25.18 -4.53 9.44
CA SER A 355 25.08 -5.81 10.13
C SER A 355 23.93 -5.80 11.11
N ILE A 356 23.44 -6.98 11.44
CA ILE A 356 22.44 -7.19 12.49
C ILE A 356 23.02 -8.16 13.51
N MET A 357 22.65 -7.99 14.77
CA MET A 357 22.99 -8.90 15.86
C MET A 357 21.81 -9.09 16.80
N VAL A 358 21.71 -10.29 17.36
CA VAL A 358 20.83 -10.61 18.48
C VAL A 358 21.67 -10.98 19.70
N TYR A 359 21.40 -10.40 20.87
CA TYR A 359 22.19 -10.62 22.09
C TYR A 359 21.42 -10.44 23.39
#